data_AF-A0A951E3T3-F1
#
_entry.id   AF-A0A951E3T3-F1
#
_cell.length_a   1.000
_cell.length_b   1.000
_cell.length_c   1.000
_cell.angle_alpha   90.00
_cell.angle_beta   90.00
_cell.angle_gamma   90.00
#
_symmetry.space_group_name_H-M   'P 1'
#
loop_
_entity.id
_entity.type
_entity.pdbx_description
1 polymer ?
#
loop_
_entity_poly.entity_id
_entity_poly.type
_entity_poly.pdbx_seq_one_letter_code
_entity_poly.pdbx_strand_id
1 'polypeptide(L)'
;MDRTKEIITELKKSYAIELETIENYLANSIDLQGTDAEAVRESLEEEINLKLKHARRLAKRINGLGGRLPGSLELPRDQNLLQPPLDNADVMAVIRGVINASEASIRQYQKIIDLTEVLDYITQDMVIDLLSDEREHRRVFLGFLIQMGK
;
A
#
# COMPACT_ATOMS: atom_id res chain seq x y z
N MET A 1 4.20 2.79 -28.60
CA MET A 1 3.84 3.63 -27.44
C MET A 1 5.10 3.89 -26.64
N ASP A 2 5.27 5.10 -26.11
CA ASP A 2 6.44 5.48 -25.32
C ASP A 2 6.41 4.71 -23.98
N ARG A 3 7.35 3.76 -23.80
CA ARG A 3 7.42 2.86 -22.64
C ARG A 3 7.56 3.64 -21.33
N THR A 4 8.19 4.82 -21.35
CA THR A 4 8.29 5.70 -20.18
C THR A 4 6.92 6.19 -19.72
N LYS A 5 5.99 6.49 -20.65
CA LYS A 5 4.61 6.88 -20.29
C LYS A 5 3.83 5.75 -19.64
N GLU A 6 4.09 4.51 -20.06
CA GLU A 6 3.51 3.32 -19.45
C GLU A 6 4.02 3.14 -18.01
N ILE A 7 5.34 3.25 -17.79
CA ILE A 7 5.95 3.21 -16.45
C ILE A 7 5.36 4.30 -15.55
N ILE A 8 5.26 5.54 -16.04
CA ILE A 8 4.65 6.65 -15.28
C ILE A 8 3.20 6.32 -14.91
N THR A 9 2.43 5.71 -15.81
CA THR A 9 1.04 5.33 -15.56
C THR A 9 0.93 4.31 -14.44
N GLU A 10 1.79 3.28 -14.45
CA GLU A 10 1.78 2.23 -13.42
C GLU A 10 2.32 2.75 -12.07
N LEU A 11 3.32 3.64 -12.07
CA LEU A 11 3.80 4.30 -10.85
C LEU A 11 2.71 5.18 -10.21
N LYS A 12 1.90 5.87 -11.02
CA LYS A 12 0.76 6.67 -10.50
C LYS A 12 -0.29 5.79 -9.82
N LYS A 13 -0.51 4.57 -10.32
CA LYS A 13 -1.41 3.61 -9.67
C LYS A 13 -0.86 3.16 -8.32
N SER A 14 0.43 2.80 -8.24
CA SER A 14 1.07 2.50 -6.95
C SER A 14 0.99 3.70 -5.99
N TYR A 15 1.20 4.92 -6.49
CA TYR A 15 1.08 6.13 -5.68
C TYR A 15 -0.34 6.31 -5.10
N ALA A 16 -1.38 6.04 -5.90
CA ALA A 16 -2.77 6.05 -5.43
C ALA A 16 -3.01 5.00 -4.34
N ILE A 17 -2.54 3.77 -4.56
CA ILE A 17 -2.69 2.65 -3.61
C ILE A 17 -2.04 3.01 -2.26
N GLU A 18 -0.81 3.51 -2.26
CA GLU A 18 -0.10 3.91 -1.03
C GLU A 18 -0.84 5.00 -0.26
N LEU A 19 -1.37 6.03 -0.96
CA LEU A 19 -2.12 7.10 -0.32
C LEU A 19 -3.47 6.66 0.24
N GLU A 20 -4.21 5.81 -0.49
CA GLU A 20 -5.46 5.23 0.01
C GLU A 20 -5.21 4.34 1.23
N THR A 21 -4.11 3.60 1.23
CA THR A 21 -3.70 2.76 2.37
C THR A 21 -3.46 3.62 3.61
N ILE A 22 -2.77 4.76 3.48
CA ILE A 22 -2.53 5.70 4.60
C ILE A 22 -3.85 6.20 5.18
N GLU A 23 -4.79 6.63 4.32
CA GLU A 23 -6.09 7.14 4.78
C GLU A 23 -6.87 6.09 5.54
N ASN A 24 -6.90 4.86 5.03
CA ASN A 24 -7.59 3.76 5.70
C ASN A 24 -6.87 3.31 6.98
N TYR A 25 -5.54 3.29 7.01
CA TYR A 25 -4.78 2.94 8.21
C TYR A 25 -4.97 3.96 9.32
N LEU A 26 -4.96 5.26 8.99
CA LEU A 26 -5.27 6.32 9.96
C LEU A 26 -6.66 6.16 10.56
N ALA A 27 -7.66 5.86 9.74
CA ALA A 27 -9.01 5.66 10.23
C ALA A 27 -9.10 4.42 11.14
N ASN A 28 -8.52 3.29 10.71
CA ASN A 28 -8.55 2.05 11.48
C ASN A 28 -7.65 2.07 12.74
N SER A 29 -6.52 2.79 12.74
CA SER A 29 -5.64 2.90 13.92
C SER A 29 -6.31 3.67 15.05
N ILE A 30 -7.24 4.57 14.72
CA ILE A 30 -8.00 5.38 15.69
C ILE A 30 -9.33 4.72 16.07
N ASP A 31 -10.09 4.23 15.08
CA ASP A 31 -11.49 3.85 15.30
C ASP A 31 -11.67 2.43 15.84
N LEU A 32 -10.71 1.52 15.62
CA LEU A 32 -10.79 0.15 16.13
C LEU A 32 -10.89 0.12 17.66
N GLN A 33 -11.79 -0.72 18.17
CA GLN A 33 -12.05 -0.88 19.60
C GLN A 33 -11.82 -2.33 20.06
N GLY A 34 -11.64 -2.48 21.38
CA GLY A 34 -11.41 -3.77 22.02
C GLY A 34 -9.95 -3.96 22.45
N THR A 35 -9.76 -4.79 23.48
CA THR A 35 -8.43 -5.10 24.03
C THR A 35 -7.56 -5.83 23.01
N ASP A 36 -8.17 -6.66 22.18
CA ASP A 36 -7.45 -7.46 21.18
C ASP A 36 -7.02 -6.62 19.96
N ALA A 37 -7.53 -5.38 19.84
CA ALA A 37 -7.21 -4.48 18.74
C ALA A 37 -5.93 -3.67 18.96
N GLU A 38 -5.38 -3.63 20.18
CA GLU A 38 -4.27 -2.74 20.55
C GLU A 38 -3.03 -2.96 19.66
N ALA A 39 -2.56 -4.20 19.56
CA ALA A 39 -1.41 -4.53 18.71
C ALA A 39 -1.64 -4.23 17.22
N VAL A 40 -2.89 -4.36 16.74
CA VAL A 40 -3.25 -4.05 15.36
C VAL A 40 -3.23 -2.54 15.12
N ARG A 41 -3.78 -1.74 16.04
CA ARG A 41 -3.76 -0.27 15.96
C ARG A 41 -2.34 0.28 15.97
N GLU A 42 -1.49 -0.21 16.85
CA GLU A 42 -0.07 0.16 16.91
C GLU A 42 0.64 -0.17 15.61
N SER A 43 0.45 -1.38 15.08
CA SER A 43 1.03 -1.78 13.80
C SER A 43 0.55 -0.92 12.63
N LEU A 44 -0.75 -0.56 12.57
CA LEU A 44 -1.27 0.34 11.54
C LEU A 44 -0.66 1.73 11.62
N GLU A 45 -0.49 2.28 12.84
CA GLU A 45 0.08 3.61 13.06
C GLU A 45 1.56 3.68 12.63
N GLU A 46 2.35 2.66 12.95
CA GLU A 46 3.74 2.56 12.47
C GLU A 46 3.80 2.52 10.94
N GLU A 47 2.91 1.75 10.33
CA GLU A 47 2.86 1.54 8.89
C GLU A 47 2.42 2.77 8.09
N ILE A 48 1.66 3.70 8.67
CA ILE A 48 1.36 5.00 8.02
C ILE A 48 2.64 5.70 7.56
N ASN A 49 3.69 5.68 8.39
CA ASN A 49 4.97 6.30 8.06
C ASN A 49 5.70 5.57 6.93
N LEU A 50 5.61 4.24 6.89
CA LEU A 50 6.20 3.43 5.83
C LEU A 50 5.51 3.69 4.48
N LYS A 51 4.17 3.66 4.45
CA LYS A 51 3.38 3.98 3.25
C LYS A 51 3.64 5.40 2.77
N LEU A 52 3.79 6.37 3.68
CA LEU A 52 4.16 7.73 3.32
C LEU A 52 5.55 7.81 2.69
N LYS A 53 6.52 7.04 3.20
CA LYS A 53 7.85 6.90 2.59
C LYS A 53 7.75 6.31 1.18
N HIS A 54 6.92 5.28 0.97
CA HIS A 54 6.66 4.69 -0.35
C HIS A 54 6.08 5.73 -1.32
N ALA A 55 4.99 6.38 -0.91
CA ALA A 55 4.32 7.41 -1.71
C ALA A 55 5.29 8.54 -2.13
N ARG A 56 6.17 8.98 -1.23
CA ARG A 56 7.20 10.01 -1.53
C ARG A 56 8.25 9.51 -2.53
N ARG A 57 8.69 8.25 -2.45
CA ARG A 57 9.63 7.65 -3.42
C ARG A 57 9.00 7.57 -4.80
N LEU A 58 7.77 7.04 -4.89
CA LEU A 58 6.99 6.96 -6.13
C LEU A 58 6.76 8.34 -6.75
N ALA A 59 6.32 9.31 -5.94
CA ALA A 59 6.13 10.71 -6.34
C ALA A 59 7.39 11.32 -6.97
N LYS A 60 8.55 11.18 -6.31
CA LYS A 60 9.84 11.66 -6.83
C LYS A 60 10.19 10.97 -8.14
N ARG A 61 9.94 9.65 -8.25
CA ARG A 61 10.25 8.91 -9.48
C ARG A 61 9.36 9.32 -10.64
N ILE A 62 8.06 9.50 -10.42
CA ILE A 62 7.11 10.02 -11.41
C ILE A 62 7.60 11.36 -11.96
N ASN A 63 7.98 12.29 -11.09
CA ASN A 63 8.50 13.59 -11.50
C ASN A 63 9.83 13.48 -12.28
N GLY A 64 10.75 12.64 -11.80
CA GLY A 64 12.05 12.41 -12.45
C GLY A 64 11.95 11.82 -13.86
N LEU A 65 10.86 11.10 -14.17
CA LEU A 65 10.54 10.61 -15.51
C LEU A 65 9.80 11.64 -16.38
N GLY A 66 9.60 12.87 -15.88
CA GLY A 66 8.86 13.94 -16.57
C GLY A 66 7.34 13.86 -16.40
N GLY A 67 6.84 13.03 -15.48
CA GLY A 67 5.43 12.89 -15.17
C GLY A 67 4.90 13.97 -14.22
N ARG A 68 3.70 14.49 -14.49
CA ARG A 68 2.92 15.27 -13.51
C ARG A 68 2.31 14.32 -12.48
N LEU A 69 2.43 14.64 -11.19
CA LEU A 69 1.73 13.91 -10.13
C LEU A 69 0.22 14.19 -10.14
N PRO A 70 -0.62 13.16 -9.95
CA PRO A 70 -2.05 13.34 -9.73
C PRO A 70 -2.32 13.98 -8.36
N GLY A 71 -3.32 14.85 -8.30
CA GLY A 71 -3.91 15.34 -7.04
C GLY A 71 -5.04 14.42 -6.55
N SER A 72 -5.58 14.66 -5.35
CA SER A 72 -6.57 13.77 -4.71
C SER A 72 -7.80 13.46 -5.58
N LEU A 73 -8.30 14.42 -6.35
CA LEU A 73 -9.44 14.25 -7.25
C LEU A 73 -9.15 13.41 -8.50
N GLU A 74 -7.88 13.11 -8.78
CA GLU A 74 -7.42 12.31 -9.92
C GLU A 74 -6.98 10.91 -9.50
N LEU A 75 -6.93 10.63 -8.19
CA LEU A 75 -6.51 9.34 -7.66
C LEU A 75 -7.70 8.36 -7.63
N PRO A 76 -7.61 7.20 -8.29
CA PRO A 76 -8.61 6.16 -8.13
C PRO A 76 -8.62 5.65 -6.69
N ARG A 77 -9.78 5.16 -6.26
CA ARG A 77 -10.01 4.53 -4.95
C ARG A 77 -10.63 3.16 -5.16
N ASP A 78 -10.01 2.11 -4.64
CA ASP A 78 -10.48 0.73 -4.85
C ASP A 78 -10.26 -0.23 -3.66
N GLN A 79 -9.82 0.28 -2.50
CA GLN A 79 -9.57 -0.52 -1.29
C GLN A 79 -10.85 -0.79 -0.49
N ASN A 80 -11.82 -1.44 -1.12
CA ASN A 80 -13.15 -1.70 -0.56
C ASN A 80 -13.11 -2.53 0.74
N LEU A 81 -12.11 -3.42 0.89
CA LEU A 81 -12.00 -4.32 2.05
C LEU A 81 -11.23 -3.72 3.24
N LEU A 82 -10.50 -2.63 3.03
CA LEU A 82 -9.68 -1.98 4.07
C LEU A 82 -10.39 -0.75 4.68
N GLN A 83 -11.62 -0.48 4.27
CA GLN A 83 -12.45 0.57 4.88
C GLN A 83 -12.69 0.27 6.37
N PRO A 84 -12.80 1.30 7.23
CA PRO A 84 -13.23 1.11 8.60
C PRO A 84 -14.52 0.30 8.69
N PRO A 85 -14.57 -0.77 9.51
CA PRO A 85 -15.75 -1.61 9.61
C PRO A 85 -16.92 -0.88 10.28
N LEU A 86 -18.16 -1.28 9.96
CA LEU A 86 -19.36 -0.74 10.63
C LEU A 86 -19.39 -1.08 12.13
N ASP A 87 -18.90 -2.27 12.48
CA ASP A 87 -18.64 -2.67 13.85
C ASP A 87 -17.16 -2.45 14.12
N ASN A 88 -16.84 -1.44 14.92
CA ASN A 88 -15.47 -1.07 15.24
C ASN A 88 -14.74 -2.10 16.12
N ALA A 89 -15.42 -3.13 16.62
CA ALA A 89 -14.79 -4.29 17.26
C ALA A 89 -14.40 -5.40 16.25
N ASP A 90 -14.76 -5.30 14.97
CA ASP A 90 -14.39 -6.30 13.95
C ASP A 90 -12.93 -6.13 13.47
N VAL A 91 -11.99 -6.45 14.37
CA VAL A 91 -10.55 -6.43 14.08
C VAL A 91 -10.19 -7.36 12.92
N MET A 92 -10.92 -8.47 12.77
CA MET A 92 -10.68 -9.46 11.72
C MET A 92 -11.00 -8.93 10.33
N ALA A 93 -12.02 -8.06 10.18
CA ALA A 93 -12.27 -7.37 8.93
C ALA A 93 -11.08 -6.50 8.52
N VAL A 94 -10.51 -5.74 9.45
CA VAL A 94 -9.35 -4.87 9.19
C VAL A 94 -8.12 -5.68 8.82
N ILE A 95 -7.80 -6.76 9.55
CA ILE A 95 -6.66 -7.64 9.22
C ILE A 95 -6.79 -8.20 7.80
N ARG A 96 -7.98 -8.66 7.41
CA ARG A 96 -8.24 -9.16 6.05
C ARG A 96 -8.11 -8.05 5.01
N GLY A 97 -8.59 -6.85 5.32
CA GLY A 97 -8.45 -5.66 4.49
C GLY A 97 -6.98 -5.31 4.22
N VAL A 98 -6.15 -5.33 5.27
CA VAL A 98 -4.71 -5.05 5.18
C VAL A 98 -4.02 -6.06 4.28
N ILE A 99 -4.27 -7.37 4.50
CA ILE A 99 -3.70 -8.43 3.67
C ILE A 99 -4.10 -8.23 2.20
N ASN A 100 -5.36 -7.90 1.92
CA ASN A 100 -5.83 -7.66 0.56
C ASN A 100 -5.14 -6.46 -0.10
N ALA A 101 -4.98 -5.35 0.63
CA ALA A 101 -4.28 -4.16 0.15
C ALA A 101 -2.80 -4.45 -0.12
N SER A 102 -2.10 -5.14 0.79
CA SER A 102 -0.71 -5.57 0.57
C SER A 102 -0.58 -6.46 -0.66
N GLU A 103 -1.51 -7.40 -0.89
CA GLU A 103 -1.49 -8.23 -2.10
C GLU A 103 -1.71 -7.41 -3.38
N ALA A 104 -2.54 -6.37 -3.34
CA ALA A 104 -2.71 -5.46 -4.46
C ALA A 104 -1.41 -4.68 -4.76
N SER A 105 -0.76 -4.12 -3.74
CA SER A 105 0.54 -3.46 -3.87
C SER A 105 1.61 -4.40 -4.42
N ILE A 106 1.70 -5.63 -3.90
CA ILE A 106 2.64 -6.66 -4.37
C ILE A 106 2.45 -6.95 -5.85
N ARG A 107 1.21 -7.21 -6.30
CA ARG A 107 0.93 -7.48 -7.71
C ARG A 107 1.30 -6.28 -8.59
N GLN A 108 1.00 -5.07 -8.13
CA GLN A 108 1.30 -3.85 -8.86
C GLN A 108 2.81 -3.61 -8.97
N TYR A 109 3.58 -3.84 -7.89
CA TYR A 109 5.03 -3.72 -7.90
C TYR A 109 5.70 -4.77 -8.78
N GLN A 110 5.26 -6.02 -8.73
CA GLN A 110 5.74 -7.07 -9.64
C GLN A 110 5.51 -6.70 -11.10
N LYS A 111 4.34 -6.17 -11.44
CA LYS A 111 4.04 -5.67 -12.79
C LYS A 111 5.00 -4.57 -13.23
N ILE A 112 5.34 -3.63 -12.35
CA ILE A 112 6.28 -2.54 -12.68
C ILE A 112 7.71 -3.09 -12.85
N ILE A 113 8.13 -4.06 -12.03
CA ILE A 113 9.43 -4.72 -12.16
C ILE A 113 9.57 -5.35 -13.55
N ASP A 114 8.54 -6.10 -14.00
CA ASP A 114 8.54 -6.72 -15.33
C ASP A 114 8.54 -5.67 -16.46
N LEU A 115 7.80 -4.58 -16.27
CA LEU A 115 7.71 -3.50 -17.26
C LEU A 115 9.03 -2.72 -17.43
N THR A 116 9.81 -2.62 -16.35
CA THR A 116 11.05 -1.85 -16.27
C THR A 116 12.30 -2.68 -16.58
N GLU A 117 12.17 -4.00 -16.63
CA GLU A 117 13.24 -4.93 -17.02
C GLU A 117 13.91 -4.47 -18.31
N VAL A 118 15.25 -4.46 -18.31
CA VAL A 118 16.15 -3.97 -19.37
C VAL A 118 15.94 -2.51 -19.85
N LEU A 119 14.99 -1.77 -19.28
CA LEU A 119 14.61 -0.42 -19.72
C LEU A 119 14.91 0.66 -18.70
N ASP A 120 14.63 0.40 -17.42
CA ASP A 120 14.72 1.37 -16.35
C ASP A 120 15.05 0.72 -15.01
N TYR A 121 16.32 0.32 -14.85
CA TYR A 121 16.81 -0.32 -13.64
C TYR A 121 16.69 0.55 -12.38
N ILE A 122 16.63 1.88 -12.51
CA ILE A 122 16.46 2.78 -11.35
C ILE A 122 15.03 2.67 -10.81
N THR A 123 14.02 2.66 -11.68
CA THR A 123 12.65 2.40 -11.24
C THR A 123 12.52 0.98 -10.69
N GLN A 124 13.14 0.00 -11.37
CA GLN A 124 13.06 -1.39 -10.99
C GLN A 124 13.62 -1.63 -9.58
N ASP A 125 14.85 -1.19 -9.32
CA ASP A 125 15.52 -1.28 -8.02
C ASP A 125 14.67 -0.64 -6.91
N MET A 126 14.19 0.58 -7.14
CA MET A 126 13.30 1.26 -6.20
C MET A 126 12.06 0.43 -5.88
N VAL A 127 11.41 -0.16 -6.88
CA VAL A 127 10.18 -0.93 -6.68
C VAL A 127 10.44 -2.29 -6.05
N ILE A 128 11.62 -2.91 -6.27
CA ILE A 128 12.03 -4.12 -5.56
C ILE A 128 12.12 -3.87 -4.05
N ASP A 129 12.68 -2.74 -3.63
CA ASP A 129 12.71 -2.36 -2.22
C ASP A 129 11.29 -2.24 -1.64
N LEU A 130 10.40 -1.51 -2.32
CA LEU A 130 9.01 -1.33 -1.87
C LEU A 130 8.29 -2.68 -1.78
N LEU A 131 8.54 -3.58 -2.75
CA LEU A 131 8.00 -4.93 -2.75
C LEU A 131 8.49 -5.76 -1.54
N SER A 132 9.74 -5.56 -1.10
CA SER A 132 10.26 -6.22 0.10
C SER A 132 9.47 -5.79 1.34
N ASP A 133 9.32 -4.48 1.53
CA ASP A 133 8.57 -3.88 2.63
C ASP A 133 7.11 -4.41 2.66
N GLU A 134 6.42 -4.47 1.51
CA GLU A 134 5.05 -5.01 1.43
C GLU A 134 4.96 -6.50 1.80
N ARG A 135 5.99 -7.30 1.50
CA ARG A 135 6.00 -8.73 1.82
C ARG A 135 6.22 -8.98 3.30
N GLU A 136 7.06 -8.16 3.94
CA GLU A 136 7.28 -8.19 5.38
C GLU A 136 6.01 -7.77 6.12
N HIS A 137 5.39 -6.65 5.71
CA HIS A 137 4.10 -6.20 6.24
C HIS A 137 3.03 -7.29 6.14
N ARG A 138 2.82 -7.87 4.94
CA ARG A 138 1.83 -8.94 4.76
C ARG A 138 2.07 -10.11 5.69
N ARG A 139 3.34 -10.45 5.99
CA ARG A 139 3.69 -11.53 6.92
C ARG A 139 3.24 -11.22 8.34
N VAL A 140 3.42 -9.98 8.82
CA VAL A 140 2.98 -9.53 10.15
C VAL A 140 1.48 -9.75 10.30
N PHE A 141 0.68 -9.28 9.33
CA PHE A 141 -0.79 -9.40 9.41
C PHE A 141 -1.32 -10.82 9.22
N LEU A 142 -0.63 -11.66 8.43
CA LEU A 142 -0.91 -13.10 8.43
C LEU A 142 -0.66 -13.73 9.80
N GLY A 143 0.33 -13.22 10.56
CA GLY A 143 0.56 -13.61 11.95
C GLY A 143 -0.63 -13.30 12.86
N PHE A 144 -1.16 -12.06 12.79
CA PHE A 144 -2.37 -11.68 13.52
C PHE A 144 -3.56 -12.58 13.15
N LEU A 145 -3.75 -12.84 11.85
CA LEU A 145 -4.84 -13.69 11.37
C LEU A 145 -4.77 -15.13 11.94
N ILE A 146 -3.56 -15.70 12.03
CA ILE A 146 -3.33 -17.03 12.61
C ILE A 146 -3.57 -17.03 14.13
N GLN A 147 -3.20 -15.96 14.83
CA GLN A 147 -3.38 -15.86 16.28
C GLN A 147 -4.85 -15.73 16.66
N MET A 148 -5.61 -14.92 15.93
CA MET A 148 -7.03 -14.65 16.20
C MET A 148 -7.99 -15.69 15.63
N GLY A 149 -7.53 -16.50 14.66
CA GLY A 149 -8.29 -17.63 14.12
C GLY A 149 -8.17 -18.92 14.93
N LYS A 150 -7.44 -18.91 16.06
CA LYS A 150 -7.38 -19.99 17.05
C LYS A 150 -8.35 -19.71 18.19
#